data_AF-A0A840DRJ7-F1
#
_entry.id   AF-A0A840DRJ7-F1
#
_cell.length_a   1.000
_cell.length_b   1.000
_cell.length_c   1.000
_cell.angle_alpha   90.00
_cell.angle_beta   90.00
_cell.angle_gamma   90.00
#
_symmetry.space_group_name_H-M   'P 1'
#
loop_
_entity.id
_entity.type
_entity.pdbx_description
1 polymer ?
#
loop_
_entity_poly.entity_id
_entity_poly.type
_entity_poly.pdbx_seq_one_letter_code
_entity_poly.pdbx_strand_id
1 'polypeptide(L)'
;MNSVVYPSRSPVAKLAIAFFAALVVATGGLYVGQSISVAWYLPLSILEIVLLLVMIFARRQKAVGYSLMFAFMFVSGATLAPVIDHYISIIGADAVFKAFALAVISFSGVALYAAKTKEDFSFLGGFLMLGAFALIGLLIIQWFIPFSSVGQMGIAALGILIFLGFTIYDINRLVRYGFSDADIPMIVVNIYLDFINLFVYILRFFASDED
;
A
#
# COMPACT_ATOMS: atom_id res chain seq x y z
N MET A 1 -28.71 -29.64 25.25
CA MET A 1 -27.67 -28.60 25.16
C MET A 1 -26.96 -28.77 23.83
N ASN A 2 -27.32 -27.98 22.83
CA ASN A 2 -26.58 -27.94 21.57
C ASN A 2 -25.39 -27.00 21.78
N SER A 3 -24.20 -27.55 21.99
CA SER A 3 -22.97 -26.77 21.98
C SER A 3 -22.77 -26.23 20.56
N VAL A 4 -22.97 -24.93 20.42
CA VAL A 4 -22.58 -24.20 19.21
C VAL A 4 -21.07 -24.38 19.07
N VAL A 5 -20.66 -25.17 18.08
CA VAL A 5 -19.25 -25.33 17.71
C VAL A 5 -18.79 -24.01 17.10
N TYR A 6 -17.98 -23.26 17.85
CA TYR A 6 -17.32 -22.06 17.32
C TYR A 6 -16.29 -22.48 16.27
N PRO A 7 -16.33 -21.96 15.03
CA PRO A 7 -15.33 -22.29 14.02
C PRO A 7 -13.93 -21.82 14.46
N SER A 8 -12.97 -22.72 14.35
CA SER A 8 -11.75 -22.81 15.17
C SER A 8 -10.53 -22.04 14.66
N ARG A 9 -10.67 -20.80 14.15
CA ARG A 9 -9.55 -19.84 13.98
C ARG A 9 -10.04 -18.41 14.18
N SER A 10 -9.35 -17.62 15.00
CA SER A 10 -9.68 -16.19 15.17
C SER A 10 -9.58 -15.48 13.81
N PRO A 11 -10.53 -14.58 13.46
CA PRO A 11 -10.48 -13.82 12.21
C PRO A 11 -9.14 -13.12 11.97
N VAL A 12 -8.46 -12.73 13.06
CA VAL A 12 -7.11 -12.15 13.07
C VAL A 12 -6.06 -13.13 12.52
N ALA A 13 -6.11 -14.41 12.88
CA ALA A 13 -5.18 -15.41 12.36
C ALA A 13 -5.38 -15.62 10.85
N LYS A 14 -6.64 -15.62 10.37
CA LYS A 14 -6.94 -15.71 8.93
C LYS A 14 -6.42 -14.48 8.18
N LEU A 15 -6.63 -13.28 8.74
CA LEU A 15 -6.11 -12.04 8.18
C LEU A 15 -4.58 -12.07 8.08
N ALA A 16 -3.88 -12.48 9.14
CA ALA A 16 -2.42 -12.58 9.13
C ALA A 16 -1.92 -13.57 8.07
N ILE A 17 -2.52 -14.77 7.99
CA ILE A 17 -2.16 -15.76 6.96
C ILE A 17 -2.41 -15.20 5.56
N ALA A 18 -3.56 -14.56 5.33
CA ALA A 18 -3.88 -13.95 4.05
C ALA A 18 -2.90 -12.84 3.67
N PHE A 19 -2.50 -12.01 4.63
CA PHE A 19 -1.52 -10.95 4.45
C PHE A 19 -0.15 -11.50 4.06
N PHE A 20 0.40 -12.47 4.80
CA PHE A 20 1.68 -13.07 4.46
C PHE A 20 1.65 -13.84 3.13
N ALA A 21 0.56 -14.54 2.83
CA ALA A 21 0.38 -15.19 1.53
C ALA A 21 0.34 -14.16 0.39
N ALA A 22 -0.37 -13.05 0.59
CA ALA A 22 -0.42 -11.93 -0.34
C ALA A 22 0.97 -11.31 -0.57
N LEU A 23 1.77 -11.13 0.49
CA LEU A 23 3.14 -10.65 0.37
C LEU A 23 4.01 -11.61 -0.46
N VAL A 24 3.89 -12.92 -0.28
CA VAL A 24 4.61 -13.91 -1.11
C VAL A 24 4.21 -13.77 -2.58
N VAL A 25 2.91 -13.60 -2.86
CA VAL A 25 2.40 -13.41 -4.22
C VAL A 25 2.89 -12.10 -4.84
N ALA A 26 2.92 -11.01 -4.07
CA ALA A 26 3.47 -9.73 -4.51
C ALA A 26 4.97 -9.81 -4.78
N THR A 27 5.74 -10.50 -3.94
CA THR A 27 7.17 -10.75 -4.19
C THR A 27 7.38 -11.60 -5.44
N GLY A 28 6.50 -12.60 -5.70
CA GLY A 28 6.51 -13.34 -6.96
C GLY A 28 6.24 -12.45 -8.17
N GLY A 29 5.27 -11.54 -8.05
CA GLY A 29 4.99 -10.51 -9.06
C GLY A 29 6.19 -9.60 -9.30
N LEU A 30 6.84 -9.12 -8.23
CA LEU A 30 8.05 -8.30 -8.29
C LEU A 30 9.18 -9.01 -9.03
N TYR A 31 9.44 -10.27 -8.72
CA TYR A 31 10.46 -11.07 -9.40
C TYR A 31 10.16 -11.23 -10.89
N VAL A 32 8.90 -11.52 -11.25
CA VAL A 32 8.48 -11.61 -12.66
C VAL A 32 8.62 -10.24 -13.35
N GLY A 33 8.28 -9.16 -12.65
CA GLY A 33 8.34 -7.78 -13.12
C GLY A 33 9.70 -7.36 -13.65
N GLN A 34 10.79 -7.88 -13.06
CA GLN A 34 12.17 -7.61 -13.52
C GLN A 34 12.45 -8.11 -14.94
N SER A 35 11.69 -9.10 -15.43
CA SER A 35 11.85 -9.68 -16.78
C SER A 35 10.84 -9.12 -17.79
N ILE A 36 9.94 -8.23 -17.37
CA ILE A 36 8.90 -7.66 -18.22
C ILE A 36 9.51 -6.55 -19.08
N SER A 37 9.23 -6.58 -20.39
CA SER A 37 9.64 -5.51 -21.29
C SER A 37 8.96 -4.19 -20.95
N VAL A 38 9.69 -3.08 -21.10
CA VAL A 38 9.19 -1.72 -20.83
C VAL A 38 7.85 -1.39 -21.48
N ALA A 39 7.56 -2.00 -22.64
CA ALA A 39 6.30 -1.83 -23.37
C ALA A 39 5.06 -2.27 -22.58
N TRP A 40 5.22 -3.18 -21.61
CA TRP A 40 4.13 -3.73 -20.80
C TRP A 40 3.88 -2.97 -19.51
N TYR A 41 4.74 -2.04 -19.11
CA TYR A 41 4.56 -1.30 -17.85
C TYR A 41 3.29 -0.45 -17.83
N LEU A 42 3.04 0.34 -18.88
CA LEU A 42 1.82 1.15 -18.94
C LEU A 42 0.53 0.28 -18.94
N PRO A 43 0.42 -0.78 -19.76
CA PRO A 43 -0.70 -1.73 -19.65
C PRO A 43 -0.87 -2.34 -18.25
N LEU A 44 0.22 -2.72 -17.58
CA LEU A 44 0.17 -3.31 -16.23
C LEU A 44 -0.27 -2.30 -15.17
N SER A 45 0.20 -1.05 -15.23
CA SER A 45 -0.27 0.02 -14.34
C SER A 45 -1.76 0.32 -14.53
N ILE A 46 -2.24 0.31 -15.78
CA ILE A 46 -3.68 0.45 -16.06
C ILE A 46 -4.44 -0.74 -15.48
N LEU A 47 -3.95 -1.96 -15.67
CA LEU A 47 -4.55 -3.17 -15.11
C LEU A 47 -4.61 -3.12 -13.59
N GLU A 48 -3.56 -2.67 -12.92
CA GLU A 48 -3.52 -2.50 -11.46
C GLU A 48 -4.62 -1.56 -10.97
N ILE A 49 -4.77 -0.39 -11.62
CA ILE A 49 -5.84 0.58 -11.31
C ILE A 49 -7.22 -0.05 -11.54
N VAL A 50 -7.41 -0.76 -12.66
CA VAL A 50 -8.67 -1.45 -12.97
C VAL A 50 -9.00 -2.50 -11.90
N LEU A 51 -8.03 -3.33 -11.51
CA LEU A 51 -8.21 -4.33 -10.46
C LEU A 51 -8.59 -3.69 -9.12
N LEU A 52 -7.92 -2.59 -8.74
CA LEU A 52 -8.25 -1.85 -7.53
C LEU A 52 -9.68 -1.30 -7.57
N LEU A 53 -10.09 -0.69 -8.69
CA LEU A 53 -11.45 -0.20 -8.88
C LEU A 53 -12.46 -1.35 -8.77
N VAL A 54 -12.20 -2.48 -9.44
CA VAL A 54 -13.06 -3.68 -9.36
C VAL A 54 -13.18 -4.16 -7.92
N MET A 55 -12.09 -4.18 -7.13
CA MET A 55 -12.15 -4.54 -5.71
C MET A 55 -13.01 -3.56 -4.90
N ILE A 56 -12.86 -2.26 -5.11
CA ILE A 56 -13.66 -1.22 -4.44
C ILE A 56 -15.16 -1.37 -4.76
N PHE A 57 -15.50 -1.62 -6.02
CA PHE A 57 -16.90 -1.83 -6.43
C PHE A 57 -17.45 -3.18 -5.96
N ALA A 58 -16.68 -4.26 -6.07
CA ALA A 58 -17.06 -5.60 -5.63
C ALA A 58 -17.26 -5.69 -4.10
N ARG A 59 -16.57 -4.83 -3.33
CA ARG A 59 -16.79 -4.69 -1.88
C ARG A 59 -18.23 -4.32 -1.55
N ARG A 60 -18.86 -3.46 -2.36
CA ARG A 60 -20.27 -3.06 -2.18
C ARG A 60 -21.23 -4.24 -2.39
N GLN A 61 -20.81 -5.27 -3.10
CA GLN A 61 -21.59 -6.49 -3.37
C GLN A 61 -21.15 -7.70 -2.52
N LYS A 62 -20.29 -7.50 -1.50
CA LYS A 62 -19.70 -8.58 -0.65
C LYS A 62 -18.92 -9.65 -1.44
N ALA A 63 -18.42 -9.31 -2.62
CA ALA A 63 -17.83 -10.27 -3.58
C ALA A 63 -16.34 -10.01 -3.87
N VAL A 64 -15.60 -9.37 -2.95
CA VAL A 64 -14.13 -9.32 -3.10
C VAL A 64 -13.58 -10.69 -2.73
N GLY A 65 -13.35 -11.51 -3.74
CA GLY A 65 -12.76 -12.84 -3.56
C GLY A 65 -11.25 -12.76 -3.31
N TYR A 66 -10.72 -13.78 -2.63
CA TYR A 66 -9.28 -14.00 -2.49
C TYR A 66 -8.55 -14.06 -3.84
N SER A 67 -9.22 -14.55 -4.90
CA SER A 67 -8.66 -14.56 -6.26
C SER A 67 -8.33 -13.17 -6.78
N LEU A 68 -9.23 -12.21 -6.59
CA LEU A 68 -9.04 -10.83 -7.02
C LEU A 68 -7.95 -10.14 -6.19
N MET A 69 -7.90 -10.41 -4.89
CA MET A 69 -6.78 -9.99 -4.03
C MET A 69 -5.46 -10.52 -4.57
N PHE A 70 -5.29 -11.83 -4.78
CA PHE A 70 -4.02 -12.38 -5.26
C PHE A 70 -3.64 -11.89 -6.66
N ALA A 71 -4.61 -11.71 -7.55
CA ALA A 71 -4.38 -11.10 -8.87
C ALA A 71 -3.85 -9.66 -8.72
N PHE A 72 -4.49 -8.86 -7.86
CA PHE A 72 -4.03 -7.51 -7.54
C PHE A 72 -2.61 -7.52 -6.96
N MET A 73 -2.34 -8.36 -5.96
CA MET A 73 -1.02 -8.44 -5.32
C MET A 73 0.08 -8.80 -6.31
N PHE A 74 -0.17 -9.75 -7.21
CA PHE A 74 0.79 -10.15 -8.24
C PHE A 74 1.06 -9.02 -9.23
N VAL A 75 0.01 -8.37 -9.75
CA VAL A 75 0.16 -7.26 -10.71
C VAL A 75 0.86 -6.07 -10.05
N SER A 76 0.49 -5.71 -8.82
CA SER A 76 1.12 -4.61 -8.08
C SER A 76 2.59 -4.89 -7.76
N GLY A 77 2.94 -6.14 -7.43
CA GLY A 77 4.33 -6.55 -7.34
C GLY A 77 5.09 -6.34 -8.65
N ALA A 78 4.50 -6.77 -9.77
CA ALA A 78 5.12 -6.65 -11.09
C ALA A 78 5.29 -5.19 -11.55
N THR A 79 4.35 -4.30 -11.21
CA THR A 79 4.45 -2.86 -11.51
C THR A 79 5.41 -2.12 -10.57
N LEU A 80 5.64 -2.64 -9.36
CA LEU A 80 6.63 -2.09 -8.43
C LEU A 80 8.08 -2.31 -8.89
N ALA A 81 8.36 -3.40 -9.61
CA ALA A 81 9.70 -3.73 -10.09
C ALA A 81 10.40 -2.57 -10.85
N PRO A 82 9.81 -2.00 -11.92
CA PRO A 82 10.43 -0.88 -12.62
C PRO A 82 10.56 0.39 -11.78
N VAL A 83 9.69 0.59 -10.78
CA VAL A 83 9.81 1.72 -9.85
C VAL A 83 11.07 1.57 -8.99
N ILE A 84 11.30 0.37 -8.44
CA ILE A 84 12.50 0.07 -7.67
C ILE A 84 13.75 0.19 -8.54
N ASP A 85 13.73 -0.39 -9.74
CA ASP A 85 14.88 -0.33 -10.67
C ASP A 85 15.22 1.11 -11.05
N HIS A 86 14.21 1.97 -11.25
CA HIS A 86 14.40 3.39 -11.48
C HIS A 86 15.13 4.07 -10.31
N TYR A 87 14.69 3.86 -9.07
CA TYR A 87 15.38 4.44 -7.91
C TYR A 87 16.77 3.83 -7.69
N ILE A 88 16.98 2.54 -7.95
CA ILE A 88 18.33 1.94 -7.92
C ILE A 88 19.25 2.67 -8.92
N SER A 89 18.74 3.05 -10.09
CA SER A 89 19.55 3.77 -11.10
C SER A 89 19.91 5.21 -10.70
N ILE A 90 19.17 5.81 -9.77
CA ILE A 90 19.40 7.19 -9.30
C ILE A 90 20.25 7.20 -8.02
N ILE A 91 19.80 6.51 -6.97
CA ILE A 91 20.39 6.56 -5.62
C ILE A 91 21.18 5.31 -5.22
N GLY A 92 21.24 4.31 -6.11
CA GLY A 92 21.92 3.05 -5.85
C GLY A 92 21.16 2.07 -4.95
N ALA A 93 21.54 0.79 -5.02
CA ALA A 93 20.84 -0.29 -4.32
C ALA A 93 20.92 -0.19 -2.78
N ASP A 94 22.03 0.33 -2.24
CA ASP A 94 22.21 0.50 -0.79
C ASP A 94 21.23 1.53 -0.21
N ALA A 95 21.01 2.66 -0.91
CA ALA A 95 20.05 3.67 -0.50
C ALA A 95 18.60 3.16 -0.60
N VAL A 96 18.28 2.41 -1.66
CA VAL A 96 16.96 1.74 -1.81
C VAL A 96 16.71 0.76 -0.65
N PHE A 97 17.72 -0.01 -0.24
CA PHE A 97 17.60 -0.91 0.91
C PHE A 97 17.38 -0.15 2.22
N LYS A 98 18.09 0.96 2.45
CA LYS A 98 17.87 1.85 3.60
C LYS A 98 16.46 2.43 3.61
N ALA A 99 15.97 2.89 2.47
CA ALA A 99 14.61 3.39 2.30
C ALA A 99 13.56 2.31 2.62
N PHE A 100 13.78 1.08 2.16
CA PHE A 100 12.90 -0.06 2.48
C PHE A 100 12.91 -0.38 3.98
N ALA A 101 14.09 -0.42 4.60
CA ALA A 101 14.21 -0.64 6.05
C ALA A 101 13.50 0.45 6.86
N LEU A 102 13.64 1.72 6.45
CA LEU A 102 12.93 2.84 7.05
C LEU A 102 11.41 2.67 6.90
N ALA A 103 10.93 2.30 5.72
CA ALA A 103 9.50 2.06 5.48
C ALA A 103 8.96 0.95 6.40
N VAL A 104 9.68 -0.17 6.52
CA VAL A 104 9.30 -1.28 7.41
C VAL A 104 9.23 -0.85 8.87
N ILE A 105 10.24 -0.12 9.36
CA ILE A 105 10.28 0.36 10.74
C ILE A 105 9.15 1.36 11.01
N SER A 106 8.99 2.36 10.15
CA SER A 106 7.96 3.39 10.29
C SER A 106 6.56 2.80 10.21
N PHE A 107 6.29 1.96 9.22
CA PHE A 107 5.00 1.29 9.05
C PHE A 107 4.68 0.40 10.25
N SER A 108 5.62 -0.45 10.66
CA SER A 108 5.40 -1.39 11.78
C SER A 108 5.21 -0.65 13.10
N GLY A 109 6.02 0.39 13.36
CA GLY A 109 5.90 1.21 14.56
C GLY A 109 4.54 1.91 14.65
N VAL A 110 4.10 2.50 13.54
CA VAL A 110 2.80 3.18 13.45
C VAL A 110 1.63 2.20 13.54
N ALA A 111 1.69 1.06 12.85
CA ALA A 111 0.67 0.03 12.93
C ALA A 111 0.54 -0.54 14.36
N LEU A 112 1.66 -0.81 15.04
CA LEU A 112 1.66 -1.27 16.43
C LEU A 112 1.07 -0.22 17.39
N TYR A 113 1.39 1.05 17.18
CA TYR A 113 0.78 2.15 17.92
C TYR A 113 -0.74 2.21 17.70
N ALA A 114 -1.18 2.23 16.45
CA ALA A 114 -2.59 2.31 16.07
C ALA A 114 -3.42 1.12 16.56
N ALA A 115 -2.80 -0.07 16.65
CA ALA A 115 -3.45 -1.29 17.15
C ALA A 115 -3.63 -1.31 18.68
N LYS A 116 -2.84 -0.52 19.43
CA LYS A 116 -2.85 -0.52 20.91
C LYS A 116 -3.47 0.73 21.52
N THR A 117 -3.46 1.84 20.78
CA THR A 117 -3.95 3.12 21.27
C THR A 117 -5.46 3.11 21.52
N LYS A 118 -5.91 3.91 22.49
CA LYS A 118 -7.33 4.14 22.80
C LYS A 118 -7.91 5.34 22.06
N GLU A 119 -7.07 6.09 21.36
CA GLU A 119 -7.50 7.22 20.54
C GLU A 119 -8.35 6.73 19.35
N ASP A 120 -9.30 7.57 18.94
CA ASP A 120 -10.14 7.32 17.78
C ASP A 120 -9.65 8.16 16.61
N PHE A 121 -9.10 7.50 15.59
CA PHE A 121 -8.56 8.15 14.40
C PHE A 121 -9.57 8.20 13.23
N SER A 122 -10.83 7.83 13.45
CA SER A 122 -11.86 7.81 12.40
C SER A 122 -12.07 9.17 11.71
N PHE A 123 -11.78 10.27 12.41
CA PHE A 123 -11.84 11.64 11.87
C PHE A 123 -10.84 11.89 10.73
N LEU A 124 -9.75 11.11 10.65
CA LEU A 124 -8.72 11.28 9.61
C LEU A 124 -9.22 10.91 8.21
N GLY A 125 -10.23 10.06 8.09
CA GLY A 125 -10.62 9.47 6.79
C GLY A 125 -10.91 10.50 5.70
N GLY A 126 -11.63 11.59 6.03
CA GLY A 126 -11.91 12.67 5.07
C GLY A 126 -10.66 13.45 4.66
N PHE A 127 -9.80 13.78 5.63
CA PHE A 127 -8.56 14.50 5.39
C PHE A 127 -7.57 13.69 4.54
N LEU A 128 -7.40 12.41 4.85
CA LEU A 128 -6.50 11.52 4.12
C LEU A 128 -6.96 11.30 2.67
N MET A 129 -8.27 11.17 2.46
CA MET A 129 -8.84 11.08 1.11
C MET A 129 -8.55 12.34 0.28
N LEU A 130 -8.74 13.53 0.88
CA LEU A 130 -8.39 14.80 0.22
C LEU A 130 -6.88 14.90 -0.05
N GLY A 131 -6.05 14.46 0.90
CA GLY A 131 -4.60 14.40 0.74
C GLY A 131 -4.17 13.49 -0.42
N ALA A 132 -4.78 12.31 -0.54
CA ALA A 132 -4.52 11.40 -1.66
C ALA A 132 -4.90 12.03 -3.01
N PHE A 133 -6.05 12.71 -3.09
CA PHE A 133 -6.41 13.45 -4.31
C PHE A 133 -5.45 14.59 -4.61
N ALA A 134 -4.95 15.30 -3.59
CA ALA A 134 -3.95 16.33 -3.76
C ALA A 134 -2.63 15.76 -4.31
N LEU A 135 -2.17 14.61 -3.80
CA LEU A 135 -1.00 13.90 -4.32
C LEU A 135 -1.18 13.51 -5.79
N ILE A 136 -2.35 12.99 -6.18
CA ILE A 136 -2.66 12.67 -7.58
C ILE A 136 -2.61 13.95 -8.43
N GLY A 137 -3.19 15.06 -7.95
CA GLY A 137 -3.12 16.35 -8.63
C GLY A 137 -1.68 16.84 -8.83
N LEU A 138 -0.82 16.69 -7.82
CA LEU A 138 0.60 17.03 -7.91
C LEU A 138 1.34 16.15 -8.93
N LEU A 139 1.02 14.86 -9.02
CA LEU A 139 1.57 13.98 -10.06
C LEU A 139 1.16 14.42 -11.47
N ILE A 140 -0.07 14.87 -11.67
CA ILE A 140 -0.54 15.40 -12.96
C ILE A 140 0.16 16.72 -13.30
N ILE A 141 0.27 17.63 -12.34
CA ILE A 141 0.94 18.94 -12.55
C ILE A 141 2.41 18.75 -12.91
N GLN A 142 3.11 17.80 -12.27
CA GLN A 142 4.51 17.47 -12.54
C GLN A 142 4.79 17.17 -14.02
N TRP A 143 3.81 16.64 -14.78
CA TRP A 143 3.96 16.35 -16.21
C TRP A 143 4.03 17.61 -17.07
N PHE A 144 3.40 18.70 -16.64
CA PHE A 144 3.39 19.97 -17.35
C PHE A 144 4.42 20.96 -16.80
N ILE A 145 4.61 20.94 -15.47
CA ILE A 145 5.47 21.86 -14.73
C ILE A 145 6.32 21.02 -13.77
N PRO A 146 7.58 20.68 -14.14
CA PRO A 146 8.45 19.94 -13.26
C PRO A 146 8.78 20.71 -11.98
N PHE A 147 8.66 20.06 -10.83
CA PHE A 147 9.07 20.65 -9.55
C PHE A 147 10.59 20.60 -9.36
N SER A 148 11.15 21.61 -8.68
CA SER A 148 12.55 21.60 -8.21
C SER A 148 12.80 20.46 -7.23
N SER A 149 14.06 20.10 -6.97
CA SER A 149 14.41 19.06 -5.97
C SER A 149 13.74 19.34 -4.60
N VAL A 150 13.81 20.58 -4.09
CA VAL A 150 13.12 20.99 -2.85
C VAL A 150 11.61 20.78 -2.93
N GLY A 151 10.99 21.08 -4.08
CA GLY A 151 9.57 20.83 -4.31
C GLY A 151 9.23 19.33 -4.29
N GLN A 152 10.06 18.51 -4.94
CA GLN A 152 9.90 17.06 -4.95
C GLN A 152 10.08 16.45 -3.55
N MET A 153 11.06 16.94 -2.78
CA MET A 153 11.27 16.55 -1.37
C MET A 153 10.05 16.90 -0.51
N GLY A 154 9.48 18.09 -0.69
CA GLY A 154 8.26 18.51 0.00
C GLY A 154 7.06 17.62 -0.32
N ILE A 155 6.86 17.28 -1.60
CA ILE A 155 5.81 16.35 -2.03
C ILE A 155 6.06 14.96 -1.44
N ALA A 156 7.31 14.51 -1.40
CA ALA A 156 7.68 13.24 -0.82
C ALA A 156 7.37 13.17 0.68
N ALA A 157 7.76 14.19 1.44
CA ALA A 157 7.46 14.32 2.86
C ALA A 157 5.95 14.34 3.15
N LEU A 158 5.16 15.07 2.35
CA LEU A 158 3.70 15.06 2.45
C LEU A 158 3.13 13.67 2.17
N GLY A 159 3.62 12.97 1.15
CA GLY A 159 3.25 11.60 0.84
C GLY A 159 3.51 10.65 2.01
N ILE A 160 4.71 10.71 2.60
CA ILE A 160 5.07 9.92 3.79
C ILE A 160 4.05 10.13 4.92
N LEU A 161 3.74 11.39 5.24
CA LEU A 161 2.78 11.71 6.30
C LEU A 161 1.36 11.20 5.99
N ILE A 162 0.91 11.32 4.75
CA ILE A 162 -0.41 10.85 4.31
C ILE A 162 -0.51 9.33 4.43
N PHE A 163 0.48 8.56 3.97
CA PHE A 163 0.42 7.09 4.02
C PHE A 163 0.69 6.52 5.42
N LEU A 164 1.48 7.20 6.26
CA LEU A 164 1.49 6.90 7.70
C LEU A 164 0.12 7.20 8.34
N GLY A 165 -0.54 8.28 7.92
CA GLY A 165 -1.90 8.60 8.32
C GLY A 165 -2.93 7.54 7.91
N PHE A 166 -2.87 7.04 6.69
CA PHE A 166 -3.70 5.90 6.23
C PHE A 166 -3.42 4.65 7.06
N THR A 167 -2.15 4.33 7.33
CA THR A 167 -1.78 3.19 8.19
C THR A 167 -2.42 3.31 9.57
N ILE A 168 -2.37 4.50 10.20
CA ILE A 168 -3.05 4.74 11.49
C ILE A 168 -4.54 4.52 11.35
N TYR A 169 -5.16 5.16 10.35
CA TYR A 169 -6.59 5.13 10.13
C TYR A 169 -7.11 3.70 9.92
N ASP A 170 -6.48 2.93 9.03
CA ASP A 170 -6.94 1.59 8.67
C ASP A 170 -6.69 0.58 9.80
N ILE A 171 -5.53 0.62 10.47
CA ILE A 171 -5.25 -0.28 11.60
C ILE A 171 -6.13 0.06 12.82
N ASN A 172 -6.32 1.35 13.14
CA ASN A 172 -7.18 1.76 14.25
C ASN A 172 -8.63 1.32 13.99
N ARG A 173 -9.13 1.52 12.76
CA ARG A 173 -10.49 1.11 12.38
C ARG A 173 -10.66 -0.40 12.44
N LEU A 174 -9.67 -1.16 11.97
CA LEU A 174 -9.66 -2.63 12.01
C LEU A 174 -9.82 -3.17 13.44
N VAL A 175 -9.07 -2.62 14.40
CA VAL A 175 -9.10 -3.06 15.80
C VAL A 175 -10.36 -2.57 16.51
N ARG A 176 -10.77 -1.31 16.27
CA ARG A 176 -11.88 -0.67 16.98
C ARG A 176 -13.25 -1.20 16.56
N TYR A 177 -13.47 -1.39 15.25
CA TYR A 177 -14.80 -1.77 14.73
C TYR A 177 -14.91 -3.25 14.34
N GLY A 178 -13.79 -3.99 14.33
CA GLY A 178 -13.75 -5.38 13.91
C GLY A 178 -14.01 -5.55 12.42
N PHE A 179 -14.01 -6.81 11.97
CA PHE A 179 -14.19 -7.18 10.56
C PHE A 179 -14.75 -8.60 10.43
N SER A 180 -15.33 -8.90 9.26
CA SER A 180 -15.77 -10.24 8.89
C SER A 180 -14.78 -10.92 7.94
N ASP A 181 -14.90 -12.24 7.76
CA ASP A 181 -14.06 -12.99 6.82
C ASP A 181 -14.15 -12.43 5.37
N ALA A 182 -15.29 -11.86 4.99
CA ALA A 182 -15.50 -11.27 3.67
C ALA A 182 -14.73 -9.95 3.47
N ASP A 183 -14.31 -9.29 4.56
CA ASP A 183 -13.55 -8.03 4.50
C ASP A 183 -12.04 -8.28 4.35
N ILE A 184 -11.55 -9.48 4.72
CA ILE A 184 -10.12 -9.83 4.76
C ILE A 184 -9.40 -9.45 3.46
N PRO A 185 -9.90 -9.81 2.26
CA PRO A 185 -9.17 -9.52 1.02
C PRO A 185 -8.93 -8.03 0.78
N MET A 186 -9.91 -7.18 1.09
CA MET A 186 -9.77 -5.73 0.95
C MET A 186 -8.87 -5.14 2.04
N ILE A 187 -8.96 -5.65 3.27
CA ILE A 187 -8.09 -5.21 4.38
C ILE A 187 -6.63 -5.48 4.03
N VAL A 188 -6.32 -6.66 3.48
CA VAL A 188 -4.96 -7.02 3.05
C VAL A 188 -4.45 -6.05 1.98
N VAL A 189 -5.26 -5.76 0.95
CA VAL A 189 -4.86 -4.83 -0.13
C VAL A 189 -4.65 -3.42 0.40
N ASN A 190 -5.52 -2.93 1.28
CA ASN A 190 -5.36 -1.62 1.91
C ASN A 190 -4.04 -1.51 2.69
N ILE A 191 -3.79 -2.45 3.60
CA ILE A 191 -2.56 -2.48 4.42
C ILE A 191 -1.31 -2.58 3.52
N TYR A 192 -1.39 -3.36 2.44
CA TYR A 192 -0.32 -3.46 1.45
C TYR A 192 -0.10 -2.15 0.69
N LEU A 193 -1.17 -1.48 0.24
CA LEU A 193 -1.10 -0.20 -0.46
C LEU A 193 -0.54 0.90 0.44
N ASP A 194 -0.93 0.95 1.71
CA ASP A 194 -0.37 1.89 2.68
C ASP A 194 1.14 1.72 2.79
N PHE A 195 1.62 0.48 2.89
CA PHE A 195 3.04 0.16 2.97
C PHE A 195 3.80 0.50 1.67
N ILE A 196 3.32 0.05 0.51
CA ILE A 196 4.01 0.27 -0.76
C ILE A 196 4.08 1.75 -1.11
N ASN A 197 2.99 2.50 -0.91
CA ASN A 197 3.02 3.92 -1.19
C ASN A 197 3.94 4.66 -0.21
N LEU A 198 3.91 4.34 1.09
CA LEU A 198 4.88 4.86 2.04
C LEU A 198 6.32 4.61 1.57
N PHE A 199 6.63 3.37 1.16
CA PHE A 199 7.94 3.02 0.65
C PHE A 199 8.34 3.83 -0.60
N VAL A 200 7.46 3.96 -1.59
CA VAL A 200 7.73 4.74 -2.81
C VAL A 200 7.93 6.22 -2.49
N TYR A 201 7.18 6.80 -1.55
CA TYR A 201 7.40 8.19 -1.14
C TYR A 201 8.69 8.37 -0.33
N ILE A 202 9.11 7.37 0.45
CA ILE A 202 10.45 7.37 1.06
C ILE A 202 11.53 7.30 -0.03
N LEU A 203 11.40 6.42 -1.04
CA LEU A 203 12.34 6.39 -2.17
C LEU A 203 12.44 7.76 -2.87
N ARG A 204 11.31 8.40 -3.12
CA ARG A 204 11.25 9.74 -3.71
C ARG A 204 11.96 10.79 -2.84
N PHE A 205 11.83 10.68 -1.51
CA PHE A 205 12.49 11.58 -0.57
C PHE A 205 14.01 11.43 -0.62
N PHE A 206 14.52 10.19 -0.60
CA PHE A 206 15.95 9.91 -0.74
C PHE A 206 16.50 10.42 -2.09
N ALA A 207 15.76 10.20 -3.18
CA ALA A 207 16.17 10.66 -4.51
C ALA A 207 16.22 12.18 -4.64
N SER A 208 15.37 12.92 -3.92
CA SER A 208 15.39 14.38 -3.95
C SER A 208 16.53 15.02 -3.14
N ASP A 209 17.16 14.26 -2.23
CA ASP A 209 18.27 14.73 -1.37
C ASP A 209 19.65 14.54 -2.03
N GLU A 210 19.77 13.65 -3.02
CA GLU A 210 21.04 13.39 -3.73
C GLU A 210 21.30 14.32 -4.94
N ASP A 211 20.38 15.24 -5.25
CA ASP A 211 20.53 16.32 -6.26
C ASP A 211 21.26 17.56 -5.68
#